data_AF-A0A937FP52-F1
#
_entry.id   AF-A0A937FP52-F1
#
_cell.length_a   1.000
_cell.length_b   1.000
_cell.length_c   1.000
_cell.angle_alpha   90.00
_cell.angle_beta   90.00
_cell.angle_gamma   90.00
#
_symmetry.space_group_name_H-M   'P 1'
#
loop_
_entity.id
_entity.type
_entity.pdbx_description
1 polymer ?
#
loop_
_entity_poly.entity_id
_entity_poly.type
_entity_poly.pdbx_seq_one_letter_code
_entity_poly.pdbx_strand_id
1 'polypeptide(L)'
;MAGDPNLPRRVALDLMGDVMEHGRLLPEVLPRRLEKLAPEDRARTQRLVATAFRVMDRADRVLGPHLRKRPPLRIHNILRLSVAEICELGAAPHGVVNTAVELARADKKTAGMAGLVNAILRKVDAEGWAALPTPRLPKWLRKPLTDDYGKDIVAAMETAFYAGAPLDLTPKGDAETLAQALGGTVLPTGSVRVTNAGQVSTLPGFAEGDWWVQDAAAALPARVLNAQPGETVLDLCAAPGGKTMQLAAAGAEVTAVDISEHRMARVGENLARCGLSADLVTMDALEYEGGPFDAILLDAPCTATGTIRRHPDLPYAKDGSDFPGLFELQEHLIDRALGMLKSGGRLIYCTCSLLIDEGEEQVRDALGRHEGLSVDTAALDRPGIDPDWRTDEGGLRLRPDYWADKGGMDGFYIACLVKA
;
A
#
# COMPACT_ATOMS: atom_id res chain seq x y z
N MET A 1 0.25 -31.04 10.82
CA MET A 1 -0.84 -30.07 10.54
C MET A 1 -1.14 -29.97 9.03
N ALA A 2 -0.86 -31.00 8.23
CA ALA A 2 -1.35 -31.08 6.86
C ALA A 2 -2.76 -31.68 6.89
N GLY A 3 -3.74 -31.05 6.25
CA GLY A 3 -5.08 -31.61 6.09
C GLY A 3 -6.18 -31.11 7.05
N ASP A 4 -5.94 -30.05 7.85
CA ASP A 4 -7.04 -29.35 8.53
C ASP A 4 -7.64 -28.31 7.55
N PRO A 5 -8.81 -28.56 6.92
CA PRO A 5 -9.39 -27.65 5.94
C PRO A 5 -9.78 -26.28 6.54
N ASN A 6 -9.78 -26.17 7.87
CA ASN A 6 -10.10 -24.96 8.61
C ASN A 6 -8.85 -24.12 8.96
N LEU A 7 -7.64 -24.66 8.76
CA LEU A 7 -6.40 -23.97 9.11
C LEU A 7 -6.29 -22.57 8.48
N PRO A 8 -6.59 -22.37 7.17
CA PRO A 8 -6.56 -21.03 6.57
C PRO A 8 -7.53 -20.04 7.20
N ARG A 9 -8.73 -20.48 7.59
CA ARG A 9 -9.73 -19.62 8.25
C ARG A 9 -9.31 -19.25 9.67
N ARG A 10 -8.71 -20.19 10.40
CA ARG A 10 -8.18 -19.94 11.75
C ARG A 10 -7.06 -18.90 11.69
N VAL A 11 -6.11 -19.06 10.78
CA VAL A 11 -5.00 -18.11 10.61
C VAL A 11 -5.51 -16.75 10.13
N ALA A 12 -6.48 -16.70 9.19
CA ALA A 12 -7.11 -15.46 8.76
C ALA A 12 -7.82 -14.74 9.92
N LEU A 13 -8.53 -15.46 10.79
CA LEU A 13 -9.17 -14.89 11.98
C LEU A 13 -8.15 -14.31 12.96
N ASP A 14 -7.03 -15.01 13.19
CA ASP A 14 -5.97 -14.52 14.08
C ASP A 14 -5.26 -13.29 13.49
N LEU A 15 -5.06 -13.25 12.17
CA LEU A 15 -4.57 -12.07 11.46
C LEU A 15 -5.54 -10.88 11.58
N MET A 16 -6.86 -11.11 11.49
CA MET A 16 -7.83 -10.04 11.76
C MET A 16 -7.74 -9.53 13.19
N GLY A 17 -7.44 -10.39 14.16
CA GLY A 17 -7.16 -10.00 15.55
C GLY A 17 -5.89 -9.15 15.65
N ASP A 18 -4.80 -9.57 15.02
CA ASP A 18 -3.55 -8.80 15.00
C ASP A 18 -3.73 -7.36 14.49
N VAL A 19 -4.54 -7.19 13.45
CA VAL A 19 -4.86 -5.87 12.88
C VAL A 19 -5.76 -5.07 13.81
N MET A 20 -6.92 -5.62 14.19
CA MET A 20 -7.98 -4.83 14.82
C MET A 20 -7.84 -4.68 16.34
N GLU A 21 -7.09 -5.57 17.00
CA GLU A 21 -6.87 -5.56 18.45
C GLU A 21 -5.48 -5.06 18.82
N HIS A 22 -4.48 -5.27 17.95
CA HIS A 22 -3.09 -4.90 18.22
C HIS A 22 -2.54 -3.82 17.28
N GLY A 23 -3.35 -3.31 16.35
CA GLY A 23 -2.96 -2.22 15.45
C GLY A 23 -1.86 -2.57 14.44
N ARG A 24 -1.58 -3.87 14.22
CA ARG A 24 -0.49 -4.32 13.34
C ARG A 24 -0.96 -4.53 11.92
N LEU A 25 -0.25 -3.98 10.94
CA LEU A 25 -0.60 -4.17 9.54
C LEU A 25 -0.27 -5.59 9.06
N LEU A 26 -1.02 -6.09 8.08
CA LEU A 26 -0.83 -7.42 7.50
C LEU A 26 0.62 -7.66 7.02
N PRO A 27 1.31 -6.74 6.32
CA PRO A 27 2.70 -6.97 5.90
C PRO A 27 3.67 -7.27 7.04
N GLU A 28 3.40 -6.78 8.25
CA GLU A 28 4.24 -6.99 9.45
C GLU A 28 4.03 -8.39 10.04
N VAL A 29 2.80 -8.90 10.02
CA VAL A 29 2.42 -10.14 10.70
C VAL A 29 2.34 -11.35 9.77
N LEU A 30 2.12 -11.14 8.46
CA LEU A 30 2.00 -12.21 7.47
C LEU A 30 3.23 -13.12 7.42
N PRO A 31 4.49 -12.65 7.34
CA PRO A 31 5.65 -13.53 7.24
C PRO A 31 5.69 -14.59 8.35
N ARG A 32 5.47 -14.15 9.60
CA ARG A 32 5.45 -15.04 10.78
C ARG A 32 4.24 -15.96 10.82
N ARG A 33 3.04 -15.45 10.49
CA ARG A 33 1.78 -16.23 10.54
C ARG A 33 1.70 -17.29 9.45
N LEU A 34 2.37 -17.06 8.32
CA LEU A 34 2.33 -17.94 7.14
C LEU A 34 3.51 -18.91 7.05
N GLU A 35 4.58 -18.70 7.82
CA GLU A 35 5.84 -19.47 7.76
C GLU A 35 5.63 -20.99 7.69
N LYS A 36 4.72 -21.52 8.53
CA LYS A 36 4.47 -22.96 8.66
C LYS A 36 3.35 -23.52 7.78
N LEU A 37 2.73 -22.68 6.95
CA LEU A 37 1.65 -23.09 6.05
C LEU A 37 2.19 -23.61 4.72
N ALA A 38 1.49 -24.58 4.12
CA ALA A 38 1.71 -25.00 2.75
C ALA A 38 1.37 -23.88 1.76
N PRO A 39 1.95 -23.84 0.55
CA PRO A 39 1.72 -22.76 -0.43
C PRO A 39 0.25 -22.48 -0.72
N GLU A 40 -0.58 -23.51 -0.88
CA GLU A 40 -2.02 -23.38 -1.11
C GLU A 40 -2.75 -22.75 0.08
N ASP A 41 -2.36 -23.12 1.30
CA ASP A 41 -2.93 -22.57 2.53
C ASP A 41 -2.50 -21.12 2.75
N ARG A 42 -1.26 -20.76 2.38
CA ARG A 42 -0.79 -19.36 2.39
C ARG A 42 -1.64 -18.50 1.46
N ALA A 43 -1.77 -18.91 0.20
CA ALA A 43 -2.54 -18.19 -0.80
C ALA A 43 -4.02 -18.05 -0.40
N ARG A 44 -4.61 -19.12 0.14
CA ARG A 44 -5.99 -19.10 0.65
C ARG A 44 -6.14 -18.17 1.85
N THR A 45 -5.23 -18.22 2.82
CA THR A 45 -5.24 -17.36 4.01
C THR A 45 -5.15 -15.88 3.63
N GLN A 46 -4.20 -15.52 2.76
CA GLN A 46 -4.02 -14.14 2.28
C GLN A 46 -5.26 -13.62 1.56
N ARG A 47 -5.83 -14.44 0.67
CA ARG A 47 -7.07 -14.10 -0.04
C ARG A 47 -8.23 -13.88 0.93
N LEU A 48 -8.42 -14.77 1.90
CA LEU A 48 -9.48 -14.68 2.89
C LEU A 48 -9.38 -13.39 3.72
N VAL A 49 -8.21 -13.13 4.32
CA VAL A 49 -8.05 -11.96 5.20
C VAL A 49 -8.14 -10.65 4.43
N ALA A 50 -7.51 -10.55 3.25
CA ALA A 50 -7.57 -9.34 2.43
C ALA A 50 -9.01 -9.07 1.95
N THR A 51 -9.74 -10.11 1.55
CA THR A 51 -11.14 -9.98 1.14
C THR A 51 -12.01 -9.54 2.31
N ALA A 52 -11.86 -10.17 3.48
CA ALA A 52 -12.63 -9.84 4.67
C ALA A 52 -12.47 -8.36 5.08
N PHE A 53 -11.26 -7.81 5.01
CA PHE A 53 -11.04 -6.38 5.25
C PHE A 53 -11.64 -5.49 4.17
N ARG A 54 -11.46 -5.85 2.90
CA ARG A 54 -11.94 -5.07 1.76
C ARG A 54 -13.46 -4.91 1.75
N VAL A 55 -14.19 -5.94 2.21
CA VAL A 55 -15.66 -5.94 2.22
C VAL A 55 -16.28 -5.77 3.60
N MET A 56 -15.48 -5.38 4.61
CA MET A 56 -15.93 -5.36 6.00
C MET A 56 -17.16 -4.45 6.24
N ASP A 57 -17.25 -3.29 5.58
CA ASP A 57 -18.43 -2.41 5.66
C ASP A 57 -19.69 -3.10 5.13
N ARG A 58 -19.61 -3.81 3.99
CA ARG A 58 -20.74 -4.60 3.47
C ARG A 58 -21.10 -5.75 4.42
N ALA A 59 -20.09 -6.45 4.95
CA ALA A 59 -20.32 -7.52 5.92
C ALA A 59 -21.04 -7.00 7.17
N ASP A 60 -20.64 -5.84 7.70
CA ASP A 60 -21.29 -5.21 8.85
C ASP A 60 -22.75 -4.81 8.54
N ARG A 61 -23.05 -4.34 7.33
CA ARG A 61 -24.42 -4.02 6.90
C ARG A 61 -25.31 -5.26 6.82
N VAL A 62 -24.77 -6.37 6.32
CA VAL A 62 -25.50 -7.66 6.28
C VAL A 62 -25.75 -8.19 7.69
N LEU A 63 -24.76 -8.07 8.59
CA LEU A 63 -24.87 -8.57 9.96
C LEU A 63 -25.76 -7.72 10.86
N GLY A 64 -25.79 -6.40 10.64
CA GLY A 64 -26.48 -5.41 11.47
C GLY A 64 -27.93 -5.78 11.83
N PRO A 65 -28.82 -6.06 10.86
CA PRO A 65 -30.21 -6.45 11.11
C PRO A 65 -30.39 -7.70 11.99
N HIS A 66 -29.36 -8.55 12.09
CA HIS A 66 -29.39 -9.79 12.86
C HIS A 66 -28.73 -9.67 14.24
N LEU A 67 -28.05 -8.55 14.52
CA LEU A 67 -27.32 -8.31 15.75
C LEU A 67 -28.06 -7.30 16.65
N ARG A 68 -28.65 -7.78 17.75
CA ARG A 68 -29.25 -6.88 18.77
C ARG A 68 -28.21 -6.04 19.52
N LYS A 69 -27.01 -6.60 19.70
CA LYS A 69 -25.86 -5.95 20.33
C LYS A 69 -24.59 -6.39 19.63
N ARG A 70 -23.55 -5.54 19.64
CA ARG A 70 -22.24 -5.89 19.09
C ARG A 70 -21.63 -7.06 19.89
N PRO A 71 -21.29 -8.20 19.25
CA PRO A 71 -20.65 -9.31 19.96
C PRO A 71 -19.16 -8.99 20.22
N PRO A 72 -18.47 -9.79 21.06
CA PRO A 72 -17.02 -9.68 21.22
C PRO A 72 -16.30 -9.71 19.87
N LEU A 73 -15.18 -8.98 19.74
CA LEU A 73 -14.48 -8.78 18.47
C LEU A 73 -14.19 -10.09 17.74
N ARG A 74 -13.71 -11.12 18.45
CA ARG A 74 -13.44 -12.44 17.86
C ARG A 74 -14.68 -13.09 17.23
N ILE A 75 -15.84 -13.05 17.89
CA ILE A 75 -17.10 -13.54 17.32
C ILE A 75 -17.53 -12.68 16.14
N HIS A 76 -17.37 -11.37 16.23
CA HIS A 76 -17.71 -10.47 15.13
C HIS A 76 -16.85 -10.74 13.89
N ASN A 77 -15.54 -10.98 14.09
CA ASN A 77 -14.62 -11.30 13.02
C ASN A 77 -14.88 -12.69 12.42
N ILE A 78 -15.32 -13.68 13.21
CA ILE A 78 -15.83 -14.95 12.67
C ILE A 78 -17.00 -14.69 11.72
N LEU A 79 -17.99 -13.89 12.15
CA LEU A 79 -19.15 -13.54 11.32
C LEU A 79 -18.74 -12.81 10.04
N ARG A 80 -17.89 -11.79 10.14
CA ARG A 80 -17.40 -10.99 8.99
C ARG A 80 -16.63 -11.84 7.99
N LEU A 81 -15.70 -12.67 8.47
CA LEU A 81 -14.93 -13.59 7.64
C LEU A 81 -15.85 -14.56 6.90
N SER A 82 -16.85 -15.12 7.60
CA SER A 82 -17.83 -16.02 6.99
C SER A 82 -18.72 -15.34 5.96
N VAL A 83 -19.18 -14.11 6.22
CA VAL A 83 -19.97 -13.34 5.25
C VAL A 83 -19.16 -13.03 4.00
N ALA A 84 -17.90 -12.58 4.16
CA ALA A 84 -17.00 -12.36 3.03
C ALA A 84 -16.77 -13.64 2.22
N GLU A 85 -16.56 -14.77 2.89
CA GLU A 85 -16.33 -16.04 2.21
C GLU A 85 -17.56 -16.56 1.45
N ILE A 86 -18.76 -16.41 2.02
CA ILE A 86 -20.02 -16.81 1.39
C ILE A 86 -20.37 -15.87 0.22
N CYS A 87 -20.35 -14.57 0.46
CA CYS A 87 -20.96 -13.59 -0.44
C CYS A 87 -19.99 -13.04 -1.49
N GLU A 88 -18.71 -12.83 -1.13
CA GLU A 88 -17.71 -12.29 -2.06
C GLU A 88 -16.91 -13.40 -2.74
N LEU A 89 -16.54 -14.46 -2.02
CA LEU A 89 -15.74 -15.58 -2.56
C LEU A 89 -16.59 -16.75 -3.09
N GLY A 90 -17.92 -16.70 -2.93
CA GLY A 90 -18.85 -17.71 -3.43
C GLY A 90 -18.69 -19.10 -2.80
N ALA A 91 -18.16 -19.19 -1.57
CA ALA A 91 -17.99 -20.48 -0.91
C ALA A 91 -19.33 -21.07 -0.46
N ALA A 92 -19.41 -22.41 -0.48
CA ALA A 92 -20.62 -23.12 -0.09
C ALA A 92 -21.06 -22.79 1.36
N PRO A 93 -22.28 -22.23 1.57
CA PRO A 93 -22.71 -21.73 2.88
C PRO A 93 -22.62 -22.77 4.00
N HIS A 94 -23.06 -24.00 3.75
CA HIS A 94 -23.04 -25.08 4.75
C HIS A 94 -21.63 -25.36 5.31
N GLY A 95 -20.61 -25.36 4.45
CA GLY A 95 -19.22 -25.59 4.86
C GLY A 95 -18.69 -24.43 5.70
N VAL A 96 -18.94 -23.19 5.27
CA VAL A 96 -18.50 -21.99 5.98
C VAL A 96 -19.16 -21.90 7.37
N VAL A 97 -20.48 -22.15 7.46
CA VAL A 97 -21.21 -22.12 8.74
C VAL A 97 -20.67 -23.16 9.72
N ASN A 98 -20.44 -24.39 9.26
CA ASN A 98 -19.89 -25.45 10.11
C ASN A 98 -18.52 -25.05 10.68
N THR A 99 -17.61 -24.56 9.83
CA THR A 99 -16.30 -24.09 10.29
C THR A 99 -16.43 -22.91 11.25
N ALA A 100 -17.32 -21.95 10.99
CA ALA A 100 -17.52 -20.79 11.85
C ALA A 100 -17.95 -21.19 13.28
N VAL A 101 -18.82 -22.19 13.39
CA VAL A 101 -19.25 -22.78 14.66
C VAL A 101 -18.09 -23.47 15.38
N GLU A 102 -17.25 -24.21 14.65
CA GLU A 102 -16.05 -24.84 15.20
C GLU A 102 -15.03 -23.81 15.70
N LEU A 103 -14.78 -22.74 14.94
CA LEU A 103 -13.91 -21.63 15.35
C LEU A 103 -14.43 -20.94 16.62
N ALA A 104 -15.74 -20.75 16.75
CA ALA A 104 -16.34 -20.19 17.96
C ALA A 104 -16.16 -21.12 19.17
N ARG A 105 -16.25 -22.44 18.99
CA ARG A 105 -16.06 -23.47 20.04
C ARG A 105 -14.61 -23.65 20.46
N ALA A 106 -13.65 -23.33 19.60
CA ALA A 106 -12.23 -23.53 19.85
C ALA A 106 -11.67 -22.64 20.99
N ASP A 107 -12.32 -21.51 21.29
CA ASP A 107 -11.93 -20.64 22.41
C ASP A 107 -13.01 -20.68 23.51
N LYS A 108 -12.58 -20.95 24.75
CA LYS A 108 -13.44 -21.03 25.93
C LYS A 108 -14.28 -19.77 26.14
N LYS A 109 -13.74 -18.58 25.80
CA LYS A 109 -14.44 -17.30 25.94
C LYS A 109 -15.56 -17.13 24.91
N THR A 110 -15.47 -17.81 23.77
CA THR A 110 -16.43 -17.69 22.66
C THR A 110 -17.33 -18.90 22.48
N ALA A 111 -17.03 -20.04 23.12
CA ALA A 111 -17.71 -21.31 22.91
C ALA A 111 -19.23 -21.24 23.14
N GLY A 112 -19.68 -20.48 24.14
CA GLY A 112 -21.10 -20.27 24.43
C GLY A 112 -21.86 -19.50 23.34
N MET A 113 -21.16 -18.87 22.40
CA MET A 113 -21.75 -18.08 21.31
C MET A 113 -21.82 -18.84 19.98
N ALA A 114 -21.44 -20.12 19.94
CA ALA A 114 -21.50 -20.95 18.75
C ALA A 114 -22.92 -21.07 18.16
N GLY A 115 -23.94 -21.14 19.03
CA GLY A 115 -25.35 -21.14 18.61
C GLY A 115 -25.77 -19.82 17.94
N LEU A 116 -25.26 -18.69 18.44
CA LEU A 116 -25.48 -17.36 17.84
C LEU A 116 -24.85 -17.29 16.44
N VAL A 117 -23.61 -17.73 16.30
CA VAL A 117 -22.89 -17.75 15.02
C VAL A 117 -23.68 -18.55 13.97
N ASN A 118 -24.09 -19.77 14.31
CA ASN A 118 -24.91 -20.60 13.43
C ASN A 118 -26.24 -19.92 13.06
N ALA A 119 -26.94 -19.35 14.05
CA ALA A 119 -28.25 -18.75 13.83
C ALA A 119 -28.20 -17.49 12.95
N ILE A 120 -27.11 -16.72 13.02
CA ILE A 120 -26.92 -15.52 12.19
C ILE A 120 -26.50 -15.93 10.77
N LEU A 121 -25.48 -16.77 10.63
CA LEU A 121 -24.94 -17.09 9.30
C LEU A 121 -25.93 -17.87 8.42
N ARG A 122 -26.88 -18.61 9.01
CA ARG A 122 -28.00 -19.23 8.28
C ARG A 122 -28.99 -18.23 7.69
N LYS A 123 -28.94 -16.97 8.09
CA LYS A 123 -29.80 -15.88 7.59
C LYS A 123 -29.08 -14.98 6.58
N VAL A 124 -27.78 -15.20 6.36
CA VAL A 124 -27.00 -14.42 5.40
C VAL A 124 -27.50 -14.76 4.01
N ASP A 125 -27.99 -13.74 3.32
CA ASP A 125 -28.42 -13.81 1.94
C ASP A 125 -27.28 -13.38 1.00
N ALA A 126 -26.81 -14.33 0.18
CA ALA A 126 -25.77 -14.06 -0.81
C ALA A 126 -26.33 -13.38 -2.08
N GLU A 127 -27.62 -13.54 -2.38
CA GLU A 127 -28.23 -13.01 -3.61
C GLU A 127 -28.31 -11.48 -3.56
N GLY A 128 -28.62 -10.90 -2.39
CA GLY A 128 -28.65 -9.45 -2.18
C GLY A 128 -27.26 -8.77 -2.13
N TRP A 129 -26.16 -9.52 -2.10
CA TRP A 129 -24.82 -8.97 -1.88
C TRP A 129 -24.38 -7.96 -2.95
N ALA A 130 -24.60 -8.29 -4.23
CA ALA A 130 -24.18 -7.45 -5.35
C ALA A 130 -24.95 -6.11 -5.42
N ALA A 131 -26.15 -6.04 -4.83
CA ALA A 131 -26.96 -4.83 -4.77
C ALA A 131 -26.52 -3.85 -3.65
N LEU A 132 -25.66 -4.28 -2.73
CA LEU A 132 -25.15 -3.40 -1.69
C LEU A 132 -24.22 -2.33 -2.28
N PRO A 133 -24.24 -1.10 -1.74
CA PRO A 133 -23.32 -0.06 -2.18
C PRO A 133 -21.87 -0.49 -1.92
N THR A 134 -20.94 0.14 -2.64
CA THR A 134 -19.49 -0.02 -2.42
C THR A 134 -19.13 0.13 -0.94
N PRO A 135 -18.25 -0.74 -0.40
CA PRO A 135 -17.74 -0.62 0.96
C PRO A 135 -17.19 0.79 1.22
N ARG A 136 -17.66 1.39 2.30
CA ARG A 136 -17.24 2.73 2.71
C ARG A 136 -16.03 2.67 3.63
N LEU A 137 -15.16 3.67 3.52
CA LEU A 137 -14.10 3.90 4.49
C LEU A 137 -14.68 4.20 5.89
N PRO A 138 -13.97 3.80 6.97
CA PRO A 138 -14.28 4.22 8.33
C PRO A 138 -14.34 5.75 8.45
N LYS A 139 -15.21 6.24 9.33
CA LYS A 139 -15.50 7.69 9.47
C LYS A 139 -14.26 8.53 9.75
N TRP A 140 -13.31 8.01 10.52
CA TRP A 140 -12.08 8.74 10.89
C TRP A 140 -11.26 9.14 9.66
N LEU A 141 -11.25 8.31 8.61
CA LEU A 141 -10.55 8.59 7.37
C LEU A 141 -11.47 9.19 6.31
N ARG A 142 -12.71 8.70 6.20
CA ARG A 142 -13.65 9.18 5.19
C ARG A 142 -13.95 10.67 5.34
N LYS A 143 -14.10 11.15 6.59
CA LYS A 143 -14.44 12.54 6.87
C LYS A 143 -13.39 13.52 6.31
N PRO A 144 -12.11 13.48 6.72
CA PRO A 144 -11.11 14.41 6.19
C PRO A 144 -11.00 14.32 4.67
N LEU A 145 -10.95 13.12 4.09
CA LEU A 145 -10.92 12.96 2.62
C LEU A 145 -12.14 13.59 1.92
N THR A 146 -13.32 13.55 2.55
CA THR A 146 -14.53 14.18 1.98
C THR A 146 -14.48 15.69 2.11
N ASP A 147 -13.87 16.20 3.17
CA ASP A 147 -13.70 17.63 3.39
C ASP A 147 -12.69 18.20 2.36
N ASP A 148 -11.64 17.45 2.01
CA ASP A 148 -10.60 17.86 1.06
C ASP A 148 -10.98 17.64 -0.42
N TYR A 149 -11.50 16.46 -0.76
CA TYR A 149 -11.75 16.05 -2.15
C TYR A 149 -13.23 16.06 -2.55
N GLY A 150 -14.16 16.20 -1.60
CA GLY A 150 -15.59 16.10 -1.86
C GLY A 150 -16.10 14.65 -1.96
N LYS A 151 -17.43 14.52 -1.85
CA LYS A 151 -18.10 13.21 -1.69
C LYS A 151 -17.97 12.29 -2.90
N ASP A 152 -18.05 12.85 -4.10
CA ASP A 152 -18.09 12.07 -5.34
C ASP A 152 -16.73 11.46 -5.66
N ILE A 153 -15.65 12.23 -5.47
CA ILE A 153 -14.28 11.74 -5.62
C ILE A 153 -13.99 10.64 -4.58
N VAL A 154 -14.34 10.86 -3.31
CA VAL A 154 -14.15 9.83 -2.27
C VAL A 154 -14.96 8.56 -2.57
N ALA A 155 -16.16 8.69 -3.12
CA ALA A 155 -16.94 7.52 -3.55
C ALA A 155 -16.27 6.77 -4.72
N ALA A 156 -15.62 7.48 -5.64
CA ALA A 156 -14.84 6.88 -6.72
C ALA A 156 -13.58 6.17 -6.19
N MET A 157 -12.87 6.77 -5.22
CA MET A 157 -11.74 6.12 -4.53
C MET A 157 -12.18 4.84 -3.81
N GLU A 158 -13.32 4.87 -3.13
CA GLU A 158 -13.89 3.69 -2.46
C GLU A 158 -14.17 2.54 -3.45
N THR A 159 -14.64 2.88 -4.65
CA THR A 159 -14.81 1.91 -5.74
C THR A 159 -13.47 1.32 -6.16
N ALA A 160 -12.41 2.11 -6.29
CA ALA A 160 -11.07 1.62 -6.58
C ALA A 160 -10.49 0.73 -5.45
N PHE A 161 -10.72 1.10 -4.19
CA PHE A 161 -10.32 0.27 -3.04
C PHE A 161 -11.03 -1.09 -3.04
N TYR A 162 -12.32 -1.10 -3.38
CA TYR A 162 -13.10 -2.32 -3.50
C TYR A 162 -12.70 -3.19 -4.71
N ALA A 163 -12.32 -2.58 -5.83
CA ALA A 163 -11.81 -3.31 -7.00
C ALA A 163 -10.46 -4.01 -6.70
N GLY A 164 -9.65 -3.42 -5.81
CA GLY A 164 -8.30 -3.91 -5.49
C GLY A 164 -7.26 -3.53 -6.55
N ALA A 165 -5.99 -3.80 -6.25
CA ALA A 165 -4.88 -3.40 -7.11
C ALA A 165 -4.40 -4.54 -8.02
N PRO A 166 -4.25 -4.30 -9.33
CA PRO A 166 -3.48 -5.17 -10.23
C PRO A 166 -2.00 -5.26 -9.83
N LEU A 167 -1.27 -6.19 -10.47
CA LEU A 167 0.18 -6.25 -10.38
C LEU A 167 0.77 -5.25 -11.37
N ASP A 168 1.55 -4.31 -10.86
CA ASP A 168 2.32 -3.36 -11.66
C ASP A 168 3.80 -3.65 -11.51
N LEU A 169 4.50 -3.56 -12.63
CA LEU A 169 5.92 -3.86 -12.75
C LEU A 169 6.64 -2.65 -13.34
N THR A 170 7.81 -2.33 -12.80
CA THR A 170 8.72 -1.38 -13.43
C THR A 170 9.74 -2.15 -14.25
N PRO A 171 9.79 -1.94 -15.57
CA PRO A 171 10.80 -2.56 -16.42
C PRO A 171 12.17 -1.94 -16.16
N LYS A 172 13.22 -2.77 -16.14
CA LYS A 172 14.62 -2.31 -16.18
C LYS A 172 14.99 -1.81 -17.59
N GLY A 173 14.35 -2.36 -18.61
CA GLY A 173 14.56 -2.03 -20.02
C GLY A 173 13.26 -1.60 -20.72
N ASP A 174 13.01 -2.14 -21.91
CA ASP A 174 11.86 -1.78 -22.74
C ASP A 174 10.52 -2.31 -22.18
N ALA A 175 9.58 -1.40 -21.96
CA ALA A 175 8.28 -1.71 -21.38
C ALA A 175 7.40 -2.55 -22.32
N GLU A 176 7.47 -2.31 -23.63
CA GLU A 176 6.66 -3.03 -24.63
C GLU A 176 7.08 -4.49 -24.73
N THR A 177 8.39 -4.75 -24.75
CA THR A 177 8.95 -6.11 -24.73
C THR A 177 8.49 -6.87 -23.48
N LEU A 178 8.52 -6.23 -22.31
CA LEU A 178 8.05 -6.84 -21.07
C LEU A 178 6.53 -7.11 -21.10
N ALA A 179 5.74 -6.15 -21.58
CA ALA A 179 4.30 -6.30 -21.71
C ALA A 179 3.95 -7.48 -22.64
N GLN A 180 4.62 -7.62 -23.78
CA GLN A 180 4.43 -8.75 -24.69
C GLN A 180 4.79 -10.09 -24.02
N ALA A 181 5.90 -10.15 -23.29
CA ALA A 181 6.35 -11.37 -22.62
C ALA A 181 5.38 -11.85 -21.52
N LEU A 182 4.72 -10.92 -20.84
CA LEU A 182 3.83 -11.21 -19.71
C LEU A 182 2.34 -11.14 -20.04
N GLY A 183 1.98 -10.80 -21.29
CA GLY A 183 0.60 -10.48 -21.65
C GLY A 183 0.06 -9.28 -20.86
N GLY A 184 0.93 -8.35 -20.51
CA GLY A 184 0.62 -7.12 -19.78
C GLY A 184 0.22 -5.97 -20.69
N THR A 185 -0.06 -4.82 -20.09
CA THR A 185 -0.36 -3.56 -20.77
C THR A 185 0.59 -2.49 -20.27
N VAL A 186 1.26 -1.80 -21.20
CA VAL A 186 2.06 -0.62 -20.85
C VAL A 186 1.14 0.52 -20.43
N LEU A 187 1.36 1.05 -19.23
CA LEU A 187 0.62 2.20 -18.70
C LEU A 187 1.20 3.51 -19.26
N PRO A 188 0.46 4.63 -19.23
CA PRO A 188 0.93 5.91 -19.77
C PRO A 188 2.29 6.36 -19.25
N THR A 189 2.64 5.93 -18.03
CA THR A 189 3.89 6.26 -17.33
C THR A 189 4.99 5.19 -17.46
N GLY A 190 4.84 4.21 -18.34
CA GLY A 190 5.88 3.22 -18.66
C GLY A 190 5.94 1.99 -17.76
N SER A 191 5.19 1.94 -16.65
CA SER A 191 4.99 0.70 -15.89
C SER A 191 4.20 -0.32 -16.71
N VAL A 192 4.43 -1.61 -16.49
CA VAL A 192 3.67 -2.70 -17.11
C VAL A 192 2.68 -3.29 -16.12
N ARG A 193 1.39 -3.24 -16.47
CA ARG A 193 0.31 -3.83 -15.68
C ARG A 193 0.00 -5.24 -16.15
N VAL A 194 -0.01 -6.19 -15.23
CA VAL A 194 -0.33 -7.59 -15.49
C VAL A 194 -1.55 -8.00 -14.69
N THR A 195 -2.59 -8.45 -15.37
CA THR A 195 -3.78 -9.04 -14.75
C THR A 195 -3.58 -10.54 -14.56
N ASN A 196 -4.05 -11.11 -13.45
CA ASN A 196 -3.99 -12.55 -13.17
C ASN A 196 -2.56 -13.15 -13.20
N ALA A 197 -1.57 -12.38 -12.75
CA ALA A 197 -0.15 -12.72 -12.82
C ALA A 197 0.28 -14.00 -12.06
N GLY A 198 -0.60 -14.60 -11.26
CA GLY A 198 -0.26 -15.80 -10.49
C GLY A 198 0.88 -15.56 -9.51
N GLN A 199 1.86 -16.48 -9.45
CA GLN A 199 3.02 -16.36 -8.59
C GLN A 199 4.10 -15.49 -9.25
N VAL A 200 4.37 -14.32 -8.65
CA VAL A 200 5.36 -13.35 -9.18
C VAL A 200 6.72 -13.98 -9.47
N SER A 201 7.22 -14.83 -8.57
CA SER A 201 8.55 -15.43 -8.70
C SER A 201 8.69 -16.42 -9.87
N THR A 202 7.59 -16.83 -10.50
CA THR A 202 7.59 -17.74 -11.65
C THR A 202 7.36 -17.02 -12.98
N LEU A 203 7.17 -15.70 -12.95
CA LEU A 203 6.96 -14.90 -14.15
C LEU A 203 8.27 -14.73 -14.93
N PRO A 204 8.23 -14.80 -16.28
CA PRO A 204 9.38 -14.51 -17.14
C PRO A 204 10.09 -13.20 -16.78
N GLY A 205 11.42 -13.20 -16.74
CA GLY A 205 12.24 -12.02 -16.43
C GLY A 205 12.41 -11.73 -14.93
N PHE A 206 11.71 -12.43 -14.03
CA PHE A 206 11.88 -12.22 -12.59
C PHE A 206 13.28 -12.65 -12.11
N ALA A 207 13.71 -13.85 -12.50
CA ALA A 207 14.98 -14.42 -12.06
C ALA A 207 16.19 -13.71 -12.70
N GLU A 208 16.02 -13.25 -13.93
CA GLU A 208 16.97 -12.46 -14.71
C GLU A 208 17.04 -11.00 -14.24
N GLY A 209 16.03 -10.57 -13.46
CA GLY A 209 15.97 -9.23 -12.91
C GLY A 209 15.69 -8.17 -13.96
N ASP A 210 14.87 -8.50 -14.95
CA ASP A 210 14.44 -7.58 -16.02
C ASP A 210 13.41 -6.55 -15.54
N TRP A 211 12.85 -6.77 -14.35
CA TRP A 211 11.86 -5.91 -13.72
C TRP A 211 11.76 -6.18 -12.21
N TRP A 212 11.03 -5.30 -11.54
CA TRP A 212 10.60 -5.48 -10.14
C TRP A 212 9.15 -5.04 -9.96
N VAL A 213 8.52 -5.53 -8.90
CA VAL A 213 7.14 -5.15 -8.54
C VAL A 213 7.14 -3.74 -7.95
N GLN A 214 6.37 -2.85 -8.56
CA GLN A 214 6.21 -1.47 -8.11
C GLN A 214 4.94 -0.89 -8.70
N ASP A 215 4.11 -0.27 -7.84
CA ASP A 215 2.91 0.44 -8.29
C ASP A 215 3.24 1.55 -9.29
N ALA A 216 2.36 1.77 -10.27
CA ALA A 216 2.54 2.83 -11.27
C ALA A 216 2.71 4.23 -10.65
N ALA A 217 2.02 4.54 -9.56
CA ALA A 217 2.20 5.78 -8.79
C ALA A 217 3.54 5.79 -8.04
N ALA A 218 3.93 4.66 -7.42
CA ALA A 218 5.19 4.55 -6.70
C ALA A 218 6.44 4.59 -7.61
N ALA A 219 6.28 4.38 -8.92
CA ALA A 219 7.33 4.55 -9.91
C ALA A 219 7.62 6.04 -10.21
N LEU A 220 6.60 6.90 -10.12
CA LEU A 220 6.69 8.30 -10.55
C LEU A 220 7.73 9.16 -9.80
N PRO A 221 7.94 9.05 -8.46
CA PRO A 221 8.91 9.90 -7.77
C PRO A 221 10.32 9.84 -8.37
N ALA A 222 10.84 8.65 -8.69
CA ALA A 222 12.16 8.50 -9.30
C ALA A 222 12.18 9.01 -10.76
N ARG A 223 11.06 8.87 -11.50
CA ARG A 223 10.93 9.40 -12.86
C ARG A 223 10.90 10.93 -12.88
N VAL A 224 10.26 11.56 -11.88
CA VAL A 224 10.25 13.01 -11.71
C VAL A 224 11.65 13.48 -11.28
N LEU A 225 12.30 12.78 -10.33
CA LEU A 225 13.69 13.05 -9.95
C LEU A 225 14.61 13.02 -11.17
N ASN A 226 14.40 12.07 -12.09
CA ASN A 226 15.12 11.99 -13.36
C ASN A 226 16.65 12.04 -13.15
N ALA A 227 17.14 11.16 -12.27
CA ALA A 227 18.57 11.01 -12.02
C ALA A 227 19.32 10.75 -13.33
N GLN A 228 20.47 11.40 -13.50
CA GLN A 228 21.34 11.25 -14.65
C GLN A 228 22.50 10.30 -14.34
N PRO A 229 23.06 9.62 -15.36
CA PRO A 229 24.23 8.78 -15.18
C PRO A 229 25.39 9.53 -14.50
N GLY A 230 25.91 8.97 -13.40
CA GLY A 230 27.01 9.55 -12.63
C GLY A 230 26.64 10.63 -11.61
N GLU A 231 25.37 11.03 -11.49
CA GLU A 231 24.93 11.86 -10.36
C GLU A 231 25.01 11.08 -9.05
N THR A 232 25.45 11.74 -7.96
CA THR A 232 25.35 11.15 -6.63
C THR A 232 23.95 11.40 -6.06
N VAL A 233 23.23 10.31 -5.77
CA VAL A 233 21.82 10.38 -5.35
C VAL A 233 21.61 9.69 -4.01
N LEU A 234 20.93 10.36 -3.11
CA LEU A 234 20.51 9.79 -1.83
C LEU A 234 19.05 9.35 -1.89
N ASP A 235 18.76 8.10 -1.55
CA ASP A 235 17.40 7.58 -1.35
C ASP A 235 17.16 7.39 0.16
N LEU A 236 16.37 8.28 0.75
CA LEU A 236 16.04 8.29 2.18
C LEU A 236 14.74 7.51 2.42
N CYS A 237 14.77 6.66 3.44
CA CYS A 237 13.69 5.72 3.77
C CYS A 237 13.44 4.71 2.63
N ALA A 238 14.54 4.21 2.06
CA ALA A 238 14.59 3.55 0.76
C ALA A 238 13.85 2.21 0.68
N ALA A 239 13.65 1.51 1.80
CA ALA A 239 13.12 0.14 1.71
C ALA A 239 11.65 0.14 1.27
N PRO A 240 11.17 -0.85 0.49
CA PRO A 240 11.86 -2.07 0.07
C PRO A 240 12.64 -1.95 -1.25
N GLY A 241 13.01 -0.73 -1.70
CA GLY A 241 14.06 -0.51 -2.71
C GLY A 241 13.60 -0.37 -4.16
N GLY A 242 12.29 -0.31 -4.43
CA GLY A 242 11.79 -0.10 -5.79
C GLY A 242 12.29 1.22 -6.42
N LYS A 243 12.35 2.29 -5.61
CA LYS A 243 12.87 3.60 -6.04
C LYS A 243 14.39 3.58 -6.15
N THR A 244 15.10 2.96 -5.21
CA THR A 244 16.54 2.69 -5.29
C THR A 244 16.92 2.00 -6.61
N MET A 245 16.21 0.94 -6.98
CA MET A 245 16.45 0.21 -8.23
C MET A 245 16.20 1.08 -9.46
N GLN A 246 15.17 1.93 -9.47
CA GLN A 246 14.94 2.88 -10.57
C GLN A 246 16.11 3.85 -10.72
N LEU A 247 16.59 4.41 -9.61
CA LEU A 247 17.70 5.36 -9.60
C LEU A 247 19.01 4.70 -10.07
N ALA A 248 19.31 3.51 -9.57
CA ALA A 248 20.48 2.74 -9.98
C ALA A 248 20.40 2.31 -11.46
N ALA A 249 19.21 1.90 -11.94
CA ALA A 249 18.99 1.56 -13.34
C ALA A 249 19.13 2.77 -14.28
N ALA A 250 18.91 3.99 -13.79
CA ALA A 250 19.20 5.24 -14.52
C ALA A 250 20.71 5.56 -14.60
N GLY A 251 21.57 4.79 -13.91
CA GLY A 251 23.02 4.96 -13.91
C GLY A 251 23.54 5.92 -12.82
N ALA A 252 22.71 6.28 -11.85
CA ALA A 252 23.13 7.12 -10.72
C ALA A 252 24.01 6.35 -9.73
N GLU A 253 24.88 7.07 -9.01
CA GLU A 253 25.61 6.55 -7.86
C GLU A 253 24.73 6.70 -6.61
N VAL A 254 24.03 5.62 -6.26
CA VAL A 254 22.98 5.67 -5.23
C VAL A 254 23.49 5.26 -3.87
N THR A 255 23.22 6.08 -2.85
CA THR A 255 23.23 5.67 -1.44
C THR A 255 21.80 5.52 -0.95
N ALA A 256 21.46 4.37 -0.38
CA ALA A 256 20.13 4.07 0.15
C ALA A 256 20.18 3.91 1.67
N VAL A 257 19.37 4.69 2.38
CA VAL A 257 19.32 4.72 3.85
C VAL A 257 17.93 4.28 4.33
N ASP A 258 17.89 3.32 5.24
CA ASP A 258 16.66 2.93 5.95
C ASP A 258 16.99 2.38 7.34
N ILE A 259 16.14 2.64 8.32
CA ILE A 259 16.36 2.19 9.71
C ILE A 259 16.21 0.67 9.88
N SER A 260 15.50 0.00 8.97
CA SER A 260 15.16 -1.42 9.11
C SER A 260 16.19 -2.33 8.44
N GLU A 261 17.02 -2.99 9.24
CA GLU A 261 18.00 -3.99 8.79
C GLU A 261 17.34 -5.09 7.94
N HIS A 262 16.21 -5.65 8.41
CA HIS A 262 15.50 -6.70 7.69
C HIS A 262 14.91 -6.22 6.36
N ARG A 263 14.42 -4.97 6.26
CA ARG A 263 13.96 -4.45 4.96
C ARG A 263 15.15 -4.09 4.06
N MET A 264 16.29 -3.68 4.61
CA MET A 264 17.55 -3.49 3.85
C MET A 264 18.11 -4.77 3.27
N ALA A 265 18.03 -5.90 3.97
CA ALA A 265 18.39 -7.19 3.40
C ALA A 265 17.63 -7.47 2.09
N ARG A 266 16.32 -7.15 2.04
CA ARG A 266 15.49 -7.31 0.83
C ARG A 266 15.88 -6.35 -0.30
N VAL A 267 16.37 -5.15 0.04
CA VAL A 267 16.90 -4.22 -0.97
C VAL A 267 18.15 -4.79 -1.60
N GLY A 268 19.08 -5.30 -0.79
CA GLY A 268 20.28 -5.99 -1.27
C GLY A 268 19.97 -7.19 -2.17
N GLU A 269 19.01 -8.05 -1.75
CA GLU A 269 18.55 -9.19 -2.56
C GLU A 269 17.98 -8.76 -3.93
N ASN A 270 17.18 -7.69 -3.95
CA ASN A 270 16.58 -7.19 -5.19
C ASN A 270 17.60 -6.51 -6.11
N LEU A 271 18.52 -5.71 -5.57
CA LEU A 271 19.62 -5.13 -6.33
C LEU A 271 20.49 -6.21 -6.98
N ALA A 272 20.90 -7.21 -6.19
CA ALA A 272 21.69 -8.34 -6.68
C ALA A 272 20.96 -9.12 -7.78
N ARG A 273 19.66 -9.42 -7.59
CA ARG A 273 18.82 -10.09 -8.60
C ARG A 273 18.73 -9.28 -9.89
N CYS A 274 18.63 -7.95 -9.79
CA CYS A 274 18.49 -7.06 -10.95
C CYS A 274 19.83 -6.70 -11.62
N GLY A 275 20.96 -7.11 -11.06
CA GLY A 275 22.29 -6.73 -11.53
C GLY A 275 22.57 -5.23 -11.34
N LEU A 276 21.99 -4.64 -10.28
CA LEU A 276 22.13 -3.24 -9.91
C LEU A 276 22.95 -3.12 -8.62
N SER A 277 23.52 -1.93 -8.38
CA SER A 277 24.31 -1.63 -7.19
C SER A 277 23.90 -0.31 -6.55
N ALA A 278 23.93 -0.27 -5.22
CA ALA A 278 23.77 0.92 -4.41
C ALA A 278 24.51 0.72 -3.08
N ASP A 279 24.98 1.79 -2.47
CA ASP A 279 25.54 1.76 -1.12
C ASP A 279 24.40 1.69 -0.10
N LEU A 280 24.32 0.58 0.65
CA LEU A 280 23.24 0.35 1.60
C LEU A 280 23.67 0.72 3.01
N VAL A 281 22.92 1.62 3.65
CA VAL A 281 23.18 2.08 5.02
C VAL A 281 21.96 1.80 5.88
N THR A 282 22.16 1.05 6.97
CA THR A 282 21.11 0.82 7.97
C THR A 282 21.27 1.79 9.13
N MET A 283 20.49 2.87 9.14
CA MET A 283 20.57 3.96 10.12
C MET A 283 19.27 4.77 10.13
N ASP A 284 19.02 5.49 11.21
CA ASP A 284 18.01 6.55 11.20
C ASP A 284 18.41 7.64 10.20
N ALA A 285 17.50 8.00 9.29
CA ALA A 285 17.74 9.04 8.29
C ALA A 285 18.01 10.43 8.93
N LEU A 286 17.50 10.69 10.14
CA LEU A 286 17.80 11.92 10.88
C LEU A 286 19.24 11.96 11.40
N GLU A 287 19.85 10.80 11.65
CA GLU A 287 21.23 10.66 12.15
C GLU A 287 22.26 10.50 11.03
N TYR A 288 21.84 10.10 9.83
CA TYR A 288 22.74 9.86 8.71
C TYR A 288 23.48 11.12 8.29
N GLU A 289 24.81 11.11 8.35
CA GLU A 289 25.70 12.20 7.89
C GLU A 289 26.36 11.82 6.56
N GLY A 290 26.12 12.62 5.52
CA GLY A 290 26.71 12.43 4.19
C GLY A 290 26.54 13.65 3.29
N GLY A 291 26.82 13.47 2.00
CA GLY A 291 26.67 14.50 0.97
C GLY A 291 27.87 15.44 0.81
N PRO A 292 27.71 16.55 0.05
CA PRO A 292 26.45 16.97 -0.56
C PRO A 292 26.09 16.15 -1.82
N PHE A 293 24.79 15.90 -2.04
CA PHE A 293 24.26 15.11 -3.16
C PHE A 293 23.71 15.99 -4.29
N ASP A 294 23.77 15.50 -5.54
CA ASP A 294 23.17 16.16 -6.71
C ASP A 294 21.64 16.12 -6.65
N ALA A 295 21.11 14.99 -6.20
CA ALA A 295 19.67 14.78 -6.05
C ALA A 295 19.37 13.94 -4.80
N ILE A 296 18.21 14.16 -4.20
CA ILE A 296 17.73 13.37 -3.07
C ILE A 296 16.29 12.93 -3.35
N LEU A 297 15.97 11.67 -3.08
CA LEU A 297 14.62 11.16 -3.02
C LEU A 297 14.28 10.87 -1.56
N LEU A 298 13.27 11.52 -1.03
CA LEU A 298 12.70 11.29 0.29
C LEU A 298 11.32 10.65 0.13
N ASP A 299 11.25 9.33 0.31
CA ASP A 299 10.00 8.56 0.37
C ASP A 299 9.56 8.47 1.83
N ALA A 300 8.99 9.56 2.34
CA ALA A 300 8.89 9.75 3.78
C ALA A 300 7.94 8.73 4.45
N PRO A 301 8.25 8.28 5.67
CA PRO A 301 7.33 7.45 6.45
C PRO A 301 6.00 8.18 6.64
N CYS A 302 4.89 7.55 6.26
CA CYS A 302 3.59 8.21 6.20
C CYS A 302 2.45 7.28 6.65
N THR A 303 1.22 7.80 6.64
CA THR A 303 0.04 7.02 7.01
C THR A 303 -0.27 5.88 6.06
N ALA A 304 0.24 5.94 4.82
CA ALA A 304 0.03 5.01 3.72
C ALA A 304 -1.43 4.89 3.25
N THR A 305 -2.27 5.90 3.55
CA THR A 305 -3.70 5.92 3.21
C THR A 305 -3.98 5.82 1.70
N GLY A 306 -3.02 6.14 0.84
CA GLY A 306 -3.11 5.93 -0.61
C GLY A 306 -3.02 4.47 -1.06
N THR A 307 -2.55 3.57 -0.20
CA THR A 307 -2.26 2.17 -0.57
C THR A 307 -3.39 1.18 -0.20
N ILE A 308 -4.56 1.67 0.22
CA ILE A 308 -5.66 0.84 0.77
C ILE A 308 -6.14 -0.25 -0.19
N ARG A 309 -6.05 -0.04 -1.51
CA ARG A 309 -6.41 -1.09 -2.49
C ARG A 309 -5.50 -2.33 -2.39
N ARG A 310 -4.25 -2.16 -1.92
CA ARG A 310 -3.27 -3.22 -1.63
C ARG A 310 -3.32 -3.67 -0.17
N HIS A 311 -3.56 -2.72 0.74
CA HIS A 311 -3.58 -2.92 2.19
C HIS A 311 -4.96 -2.57 2.78
N PRO A 312 -6.00 -3.39 2.49
CA PRO A 312 -7.37 -3.10 2.93
C PRO A 312 -7.54 -3.17 4.47
N ASP A 313 -6.54 -3.70 5.17
CA ASP A 313 -6.45 -3.75 6.63
C ASP A 313 -6.12 -2.39 7.25
N LEU A 314 -5.45 -1.49 6.53
CA LEU A 314 -4.96 -0.21 7.04
C LEU A 314 -6.06 0.63 7.73
N PRO A 315 -7.27 0.81 7.17
CA PRO A 315 -8.31 1.61 7.82
C PRO A 315 -8.83 1.04 9.15
N TYR A 316 -8.51 -0.23 9.44
CA TYR A 316 -8.95 -0.95 10.63
C TYR A 316 -7.82 -1.22 11.64
N ALA A 317 -6.56 -0.98 11.24
CA ALA A 317 -5.40 -1.00 12.13
C ALA A 317 -5.17 0.35 12.82
N LYS A 318 -5.53 1.44 12.13
CA LYS A 318 -5.29 2.82 12.55
C LYS A 318 -6.61 3.54 12.83
N ASP A 319 -6.57 4.59 13.65
CA ASP A 319 -7.71 5.45 13.96
C ASP A 319 -7.40 6.96 13.83
N GLY A 320 -6.17 7.30 13.42
CA GLY A 320 -5.69 8.66 13.23
C GLY A 320 -4.94 9.27 14.42
N SER A 321 -4.84 8.58 15.58
CA SER A 321 -4.18 9.12 16.76
C SER A 321 -2.69 9.44 16.56
N ASP A 322 -2.02 8.65 15.72
CA ASP A 322 -0.55 8.67 15.59
C ASP A 322 -0.06 9.62 14.47
N PHE A 323 -0.98 10.30 13.79
CA PHE A 323 -0.65 11.11 12.61
C PHE A 323 0.19 12.35 12.92
N PRO A 324 -0.05 13.11 14.00
CA PRO A 324 0.75 14.29 14.31
C PRO A 324 2.25 13.99 14.44
N GLY A 325 2.62 12.83 15.03
CA GLY A 325 4.02 12.43 15.14
C GLY A 325 4.65 12.05 13.80
N LEU A 326 3.86 11.55 12.83
CA LEU A 326 4.34 11.33 11.47
C LEU A 326 4.57 12.65 10.73
N PHE A 327 3.69 13.64 10.92
CA PHE A 327 3.83 14.95 10.28
C PHE A 327 5.12 15.64 10.76
N GLU A 328 5.34 15.68 12.07
CA GLU A 328 6.57 16.24 12.66
C GLU A 328 7.84 15.50 12.18
N LEU A 329 7.79 14.18 12.06
CA LEU A 329 8.90 13.40 11.51
C LEU A 329 9.18 13.77 10.05
N GLN A 330 8.15 13.93 9.22
CA GLN A 330 8.30 14.31 7.82
C GLN A 330 8.93 15.69 7.67
N GLU A 331 8.51 16.67 8.50
CA GLU A 331 9.11 18.00 8.53
C GLU A 331 10.61 17.95 8.82
N HIS A 332 11.01 17.23 9.86
CA HIS A 332 12.43 17.07 10.22
C HIS A 332 13.23 16.34 9.13
N LEU A 333 12.63 15.36 8.44
CA LEU A 333 13.28 14.66 7.34
C LEU A 333 13.49 15.55 6.11
N ILE A 334 12.54 16.43 5.79
CA ILE A 334 12.69 17.43 4.73
C ILE A 334 13.86 18.35 5.06
N ASP A 335 13.89 18.90 6.28
CA ASP A 335 14.96 19.79 6.74
C ASP A 335 16.32 19.10 6.68
N ARG A 336 16.39 17.83 7.11
CA ARG A 336 17.60 17.01 7.06
C ARG A 336 18.07 16.80 5.63
N ALA A 337 17.17 16.44 4.72
CA ALA A 337 17.48 16.23 3.31
C ALA A 337 18.03 17.51 2.66
N LEU A 338 17.41 18.67 2.91
CA LEU A 338 17.87 19.96 2.39
C LEU A 338 19.29 20.34 2.87
N GLY A 339 19.66 19.92 4.09
CA GLY A 339 21.01 20.08 4.62
C GLY A 339 22.08 19.30 3.85
N MET A 340 21.72 18.19 3.23
CA MET A 340 22.62 17.32 2.44
C MET A 340 22.57 17.59 0.93
N LEU A 341 21.73 18.53 0.48
CA LEU A 341 21.55 18.85 -0.93
C LEU A 341 22.52 19.96 -1.39
N LYS A 342 23.17 19.76 -2.55
CA LYS A 342 23.95 20.80 -3.23
C LYS A 342 23.07 22.02 -3.56
N SER A 343 23.66 23.21 -3.65
CA SER A 343 22.98 24.36 -4.29
C SER A 343 22.74 24.04 -5.77
N GLY A 344 21.55 24.38 -6.26
CA GLY A 344 21.00 23.95 -7.55
C GLY A 344 20.56 22.48 -7.59
N GLY A 345 20.77 21.71 -6.51
CA GLY A 345 20.32 20.33 -6.41
C GLY A 345 18.81 20.23 -6.24
N ARG A 346 18.27 19.03 -6.47
CA ARG A 346 16.83 18.75 -6.40
C ARG A 346 16.47 17.66 -5.39
N LEU A 347 15.43 17.92 -4.62
CA LEU A 347 14.84 17.00 -3.65
C LEU A 347 13.44 16.60 -4.13
N ILE A 348 13.20 15.31 -4.29
CA ILE A 348 11.84 14.79 -4.38
C ILE A 348 11.37 14.45 -2.98
N TYR A 349 10.38 15.18 -2.48
CA TYR A 349 9.59 14.77 -1.33
C TYR A 349 8.35 14.04 -1.84
N CYS A 350 8.08 12.86 -1.28
CA CYS A 350 6.92 12.09 -1.69
C CYS A 350 6.39 11.19 -0.58
N THR A 351 5.08 10.93 -0.60
CA THR A 351 4.39 10.05 0.36
C THR A 351 3.31 9.23 -0.34
N CYS A 352 3.03 8.04 0.18
CA CYS A 352 1.88 7.22 -0.27
C CYS A 352 0.60 7.51 0.52
N SER A 353 0.40 8.78 0.92
CA SER A 353 -0.77 9.24 1.66
C SER A 353 -1.82 9.87 0.74
N LEU A 354 -3.07 9.95 1.20
CA LEU A 354 -4.14 10.77 0.64
C LEU A 354 -4.45 12.00 1.49
N LEU A 355 -3.81 12.14 2.66
CA LEU A 355 -4.00 13.30 3.52
C LEU A 355 -3.15 14.45 3.01
N ILE A 356 -3.74 15.64 2.97
CA ILE A 356 -3.02 16.84 2.51
C ILE A 356 -1.95 17.29 3.52
N ASP A 357 -2.14 16.94 4.79
CA ASP A 357 -1.19 17.18 5.89
C ASP A 357 0.16 16.44 5.72
N GLU A 358 0.20 15.41 4.86
CA GLU A 358 1.41 14.63 4.52
C GLU A 358 1.87 14.85 3.08
N GLY A 359 1.43 15.96 2.48
CA GLY A 359 1.76 16.30 1.10
C GLY A 359 1.86 17.80 0.92
N GLU A 360 0.75 18.41 0.51
CA GLU A 360 0.65 19.83 0.17
C GLU A 360 1.09 20.71 1.34
N GLU A 361 0.61 20.43 2.56
CA GLU A 361 0.96 21.27 3.74
C GLU A 361 2.43 21.14 4.13
N GLN A 362 3.01 19.94 4.04
CA GLN A 362 4.44 19.71 4.30
C GLN A 362 5.33 20.55 3.38
N VAL A 363 4.94 20.64 2.11
CA VAL A 363 5.65 21.47 1.13
C VAL A 363 5.45 22.96 1.40
N ARG A 364 4.22 23.41 1.69
CA ARG A 364 3.97 24.82 2.03
C ARG A 364 4.78 25.26 3.25
N ASP A 365 4.82 24.44 4.29
CA ASP A 365 5.57 24.74 5.50
C ASP A 365 7.07 24.74 5.24
N ALA A 366 7.60 23.78 4.47
CA ALA A 366 9.01 23.77 4.09
C ALA A 366 9.41 25.03 3.28
N LEU A 367 8.57 25.47 2.33
CA LEU A 367 8.80 26.71 1.57
C LEU A 367 8.78 27.95 2.47
N GLY A 368 7.96 27.95 3.52
CA GLY A 368 7.93 29.02 4.52
C GLY A 368 9.14 29.05 5.46
N ARG A 369 9.71 27.87 5.77
CA ARG A 369 10.86 27.72 6.68
C ARG A 369 12.22 27.94 6.01
N HIS A 370 12.34 27.67 4.71
CA HIS A 370 13.63 27.70 4.00
C HIS A 370 13.67 28.76 2.90
N GLU A 371 14.43 29.83 3.14
CA GLU A 371 14.70 30.88 2.15
C GLU A 371 15.47 30.29 0.95
N GLY A 372 15.03 30.62 -0.28
CA GLY A 372 15.64 30.12 -1.52
C GLY A 372 15.18 28.71 -1.94
N LEU A 373 14.26 28.08 -1.19
CA LEU A 373 13.59 26.87 -1.62
C LEU A 373 12.43 27.21 -2.57
N SER A 374 12.29 26.43 -3.64
CA SER A 374 11.19 26.60 -4.60
C SER A 374 10.72 25.26 -5.16
N VAL A 375 9.49 25.21 -5.68
CA VAL A 375 8.95 24.02 -6.34
C VAL A 375 9.25 24.08 -7.85
N ASP A 376 9.93 23.07 -8.37
CA ASP A 376 10.17 22.91 -9.80
C ASP A 376 9.01 22.18 -10.47
N THR A 377 8.04 22.96 -10.94
CA THR A 377 6.86 22.45 -11.65
C THR A 377 7.20 21.86 -13.02
N ALA A 378 8.33 22.24 -13.64
CA ALA A 378 8.75 21.70 -14.93
C ALA A 378 9.26 20.25 -14.79
N ALA A 379 9.74 19.86 -13.60
CA ALA A 379 10.07 18.46 -13.31
C ALA A 379 8.89 17.50 -13.51
N LEU A 380 7.65 18.00 -13.38
CA LEU A 380 6.40 17.26 -13.57
C LEU A 380 5.95 17.15 -15.04
N ASP A 381 6.62 17.84 -15.98
CA ASP A 381 6.35 17.73 -17.42
C ASP A 381 6.91 16.41 -17.98
N ARG A 382 6.33 15.29 -17.53
CA ARG A 382 6.75 13.93 -17.93
C ARG A 382 5.66 13.23 -18.72
N PRO A 383 6.02 12.40 -19.72
CA PRO A 383 5.05 11.59 -20.44
C PRO A 383 4.17 10.75 -19.52
N GLY A 384 2.86 10.89 -19.71
CA GLY A 384 1.83 10.15 -18.98
C GLY A 384 1.38 10.77 -17.65
N ILE A 385 2.00 11.88 -17.21
CA ILE A 385 1.50 12.67 -16.08
C ILE A 385 0.48 13.67 -16.62
N ASP A 386 -0.75 13.61 -16.09
CA ASP A 386 -1.80 14.55 -16.45
C ASP A 386 -1.56 15.90 -15.73
N PRO A 387 -1.54 17.04 -16.45
CA PRO A 387 -1.44 18.36 -15.83
C PRO A 387 -2.52 18.66 -14.79
N ASP A 388 -3.72 18.06 -14.92
CA ASP A 388 -4.83 18.28 -13.99
C ASP A 388 -4.62 17.62 -12.61
N TRP A 389 -3.54 16.84 -12.45
CA TRP A 389 -3.16 16.25 -11.15
C TRP A 389 -2.25 17.16 -10.33
N ARG A 390 -1.86 18.32 -10.87
CA ARG A 390 -1.05 19.29 -10.15
C ARG A 390 -1.83 19.94 -9.03
N THR A 391 -1.14 20.20 -7.93
CA THR A 391 -1.67 20.92 -6.78
C THR A 391 -1.29 22.39 -6.84
N ASP A 392 -1.99 23.24 -6.08
CA ASP A 392 -1.83 24.70 -6.15
C ASP A 392 -0.42 25.16 -5.75
N GLU A 393 0.26 24.45 -4.86
CA GLU A 393 1.66 24.74 -4.48
C GLU A 393 2.69 24.20 -5.47
N GLY A 394 2.26 23.53 -6.54
CA GLY A 394 3.11 23.04 -7.62
C GLY A 394 3.55 21.57 -7.52
N GLY A 395 3.02 20.83 -6.54
CA GLY A 395 3.20 19.38 -6.42
C GLY A 395 2.28 18.58 -7.33
N LEU A 396 2.23 17.27 -7.10
CA LEU A 396 1.42 16.29 -7.84
C LEU A 396 0.67 15.39 -6.86
N ARG A 397 -0.66 15.34 -6.97
CA ARG A 397 -1.53 14.48 -6.15
C ARG A 397 -2.18 13.40 -6.99
N LEU A 398 -1.71 12.17 -6.81
CA LEU A 398 -2.26 10.97 -7.43
C LEU A 398 -3.35 10.37 -6.56
N ARG A 399 -4.41 9.89 -7.19
CA ARG A 399 -5.58 9.36 -6.48
C ARG A 399 -6.04 8.00 -7.03
N PRO A 400 -6.62 7.14 -6.17
CA PRO A 400 -7.08 5.82 -6.58
C PRO A 400 -8.14 5.78 -7.68
N ASP A 401 -8.93 6.84 -7.80
CA ASP A 401 -9.97 7.00 -8.84
C ASP A 401 -9.38 7.30 -10.23
N TYR A 402 -8.12 7.70 -10.33
CA TYR A 402 -7.47 7.95 -11.62
C TYR A 402 -7.23 6.66 -12.39
N TRP A 403 -7.34 6.74 -13.72
CA TRP A 403 -7.27 5.59 -14.62
C TRP A 403 -8.22 4.45 -14.21
N ALA A 404 -9.45 4.78 -13.81
CA ALA A 404 -10.46 3.79 -13.45
C ALA A 404 -10.68 2.75 -14.56
N ASP A 405 -10.61 3.18 -15.83
CA ASP A 405 -10.69 2.33 -17.03
C ASP A 405 -9.47 1.40 -17.21
N LYS A 406 -8.35 1.67 -16.53
CA LYS A 406 -7.12 0.86 -16.57
C LYS A 406 -6.89 0.07 -15.28
N GLY A 407 -7.81 0.13 -14.31
CA GLY A 407 -7.69 -0.56 -13.02
C GLY A 407 -7.11 0.29 -11.88
N GLY A 408 -7.12 1.62 -12.00
CA GLY A 408 -6.73 2.53 -10.92
C GLY A 408 -5.22 2.71 -10.73
N MET A 409 -4.81 3.56 -9.79
CA MET A 409 -3.45 3.60 -9.24
C MET A 409 -3.47 3.68 -7.70
N ASP A 410 -2.32 3.61 -7.02
CA ASP A 410 -2.28 3.97 -5.59
C ASP A 410 -2.37 5.51 -5.44
N GLY A 411 -2.83 5.97 -4.27
CA GLY A 411 -2.73 7.38 -3.90
C GLY A 411 -1.31 7.76 -3.53
N PHE A 412 -0.85 8.93 -3.98
CA PHE A 412 0.52 9.40 -3.76
C PHE A 412 0.59 10.92 -3.82
N TYR A 413 1.55 11.51 -3.11
CA TYR A 413 1.96 12.90 -3.26
C TYR A 413 3.41 12.99 -3.72
N ILE A 414 3.74 13.92 -4.61
CA ILE A 414 5.10 14.12 -5.13
C ILE A 414 5.35 15.62 -5.32
N ALA A 415 6.45 16.14 -4.79
CA ALA A 415 6.93 17.49 -5.07
C ALA A 415 8.43 17.49 -5.37
N CYS A 416 8.83 18.22 -6.42
CA CYS A 416 10.24 18.48 -6.74
C CYS A 416 10.62 19.84 -6.17
N LEU A 417 11.51 19.84 -5.19
CA LEU A 417 12.02 21.04 -4.52
C LEU A 417 13.43 21.32 -5.00
N VAL A 418 13.73 22.58 -5.31
CA VAL A 418 15.06 23.02 -5.72
C VAL A 418 15.58 24.06 -4.74
N LYS A 419 16.82 23.85 -4.29
CA LYS A 419 17.53 24.73 -3.38
C LYS A 419 18.42 25.68 -4.19
N ALA A 420 18.21 26.98 -4.04
CA ALA A 420 19.03 28.01 -4.69
C ALA A 420 20.52 27.93 -4.31
#